data_AF-A0A9E7KAV8-F1
#
_entry.id   AF-A0A9E7KAV8-F1
#
_cell.length_a   1.000
_cell.length_b   1.000
_cell.length_c   1.000
_cell.angle_alpha   90.00
_cell.angle_beta   90.00
_cell.angle_gamma   90.00
#
_symmetry.space_group_name_H-M   'P 1'
#
loop_
_entity.id
_entity.type
_entity.pdbx_description
1 polymer ?
#
loop_
_entity_poly.entity_id
_entity_poly.type
_entity_poly.pdbx_seq_one_letter_code
_entity_poly.pdbx_strand_id
1 'polypeptide(L)'
;MVLEDTLPFQEKIHPLSTRRVIYWEHTSYLLWLDVDKDVIGYMTLPAINEGVVQTQKLGVTYDDEILTITRLLANGTVTIWMMSKEGGWVRKYKI
;
A
#
# COMPACT_ATOMS: atom_id res chain seq x y z
N MET A 1 19.04 -20.79 3.88
CA MET A 1 17.59 -20.86 3.63
C MET A 1 17.33 -20.10 2.35
N VAL A 2 17.26 -20.82 1.25
CA VAL A 2 16.90 -20.28 -0.07
C VAL A 2 15.38 -20.33 -0.12
N LEU A 3 14.73 -19.18 -0.33
CA LEU A 3 13.29 -19.12 -0.60
C LEU A 3 13.06 -19.63 -2.03
N GLU A 4 13.15 -20.93 -2.22
CA GLU A 4 12.60 -21.62 -3.38
C GLU A 4 11.19 -22.10 -3.04
N ASP A 5 10.27 -21.83 -3.98
CA ASP A 5 8.88 -22.28 -4.05
C ASP A 5 7.90 -21.76 -2.99
N THR A 6 7.20 -20.67 -3.31
CA THR A 6 5.74 -20.60 -3.12
C THR A 6 5.09 -19.45 -3.89
N LEU A 7 4.20 -19.85 -4.80
CA LEU A 7 3.13 -19.11 -5.51
C LEU A 7 3.50 -18.37 -6.80
N PRO A 8 2.84 -18.70 -7.94
CA PRO A 8 2.86 -17.86 -9.11
C PRO A 8 2.01 -16.62 -8.78
N PHE A 9 2.67 -15.53 -8.40
CA PHE A 9 2.06 -14.20 -8.40
C PHE A 9 1.70 -13.86 -9.85
N GLN A 10 0.51 -14.29 -10.31
CA GLN A 10 0.02 -14.08 -11.67
C GLN A 10 -0.39 -12.63 -11.95
N GLU A 11 -0.50 -11.80 -10.91
CA GLU A 11 -0.59 -10.35 -11.05
C GLU A 11 0.81 -9.76 -10.83
N LYS A 12 1.24 -8.88 -11.75
CA LYS A 12 2.50 -8.16 -11.58
C LYS A 12 2.39 -7.25 -10.36
N ILE A 13 2.75 -7.77 -9.18
CA ILE A 13 2.96 -6.95 -8.00
C ILE A 13 4.20 -6.12 -8.28
N HIS A 14 3.99 -4.83 -8.53
CA HIS A 14 5.08 -3.87 -8.65
C HIS A 14 5.33 -3.31 -7.25
N PRO A 15 6.40 -3.72 -6.54
CA PRO A 15 6.72 -3.13 -5.26
C PRO A 15 6.97 -1.64 -5.44
N LEU A 16 6.50 -0.85 -4.48
CA LEU A 16 6.85 0.55 -4.39
C LEU A 16 8.12 0.66 -3.54
N SER A 17 9.21 1.14 -4.12
CA SER A 17 10.44 1.39 -3.38
C SER A 17 10.59 2.89 -3.14
N THR A 18 10.81 3.27 -1.88
CA THR A 18 11.48 4.54 -1.57
C THR A 18 12.99 4.29 -1.47
N ARG A 19 13.75 5.29 -1.01
CA ARG A 19 15.19 5.13 -0.77
C ARG A 19 15.51 4.05 0.27
N ARG A 20 14.60 3.82 1.21
CA ARG A 20 14.86 3.03 2.42
C ARG A 20 13.86 1.90 2.64
N VAL A 21 12.63 2.05 2.16
CA VAL A 21 11.56 1.11 2.44
C VAL A 21 11.00 0.56 1.14
N ILE A 22 10.89 -0.76 1.06
CA ILE A 22 10.19 -1.44 -0.02
C ILE A 22 8.82 -1.85 0.50
N TYR A 23 7.79 -1.56 -0.28
CA TYR A 23 6.40 -1.83 0.06
C TYR A 23 5.75 -2.78 -0.94
N TRP A 24 4.96 -3.70 -0.42
CA TRP A 24 4.11 -4.61 -1.21
C TRP A 24 2.67 -4.51 -0.72
N GLU A 25 1.76 -4.19 -1.62
CA GLU A 25 0.33 -4.24 -1.31
C GLU A 25 -0.25 -5.62 -1.64
N HIS A 26 -1.01 -6.15 -0.70
CA HIS A 26 -1.93 -7.27 -0.89
C HIS A 26 -3.33 -6.78 -0.47
N THR A 27 -4.40 -7.34 -1.02
CA THR A 27 -5.79 -6.84 -0.96
C THR A 27 -6.19 -6.09 0.33
N SER A 28 -5.82 -6.59 1.51
CA SER A 28 -6.16 -5.98 2.81
C SER A 28 -4.96 -5.57 3.66
N TYR A 29 -3.73 -5.83 3.21
CA TYR A 29 -2.51 -5.64 3.99
C TYR A 29 -1.40 -5.00 3.17
N LEU A 30 -0.58 -4.19 3.83
CA LEU A 30 0.67 -3.69 3.31
C LEU A 30 1.80 -4.40 4.03
N LEU A 31 2.68 -5.06 3.28
CA LEU A 31 3.96 -5.53 3.77
C LEU A 31 5.01 -4.46 3.49
N TRP A 32 5.97 -4.30 4.39
CA TRP A 32 7.07 -3.38 4.19
C TRP A 32 8.38 -3.91 4.78
N LEU A 33 9.49 -3.54 4.14
CA LEU A 33 10.85 -3.88 4.57
C LEU A 33 11.67 -2.58 4.64
N ASP A 34 12.14 -2.23 5.83
CA ASP A 34 13.14 -1.18 6.05
C ASP A 34 14.53 -1.78 5.82
N VAL A 35 15.11 -1.50 4.65
CA VAL A 35 16.36 -2.12 4.18
C VAL A 35 17.55 -1.69 5.06
N ASP A 36 17.53 -0.46 5.58
CA ASP A 36 18.62 0.04 6.43
C ASP A 36 18.63 -0.60 7.81
N LYS A 37 17.45 -0.93 8.34
CA LYS A 37 17.29 -1.54 9.67
C LYS A 37 17.22 -3.06 9.64
N ASP A 38 17.07 -3.66 8.47
CA ASP A 38 16.78 -5.09 8.31
C ASP A 38 15.53 -5.53 9.10
N VAL A 39 14.47 -4.69 9.05
CA VAL A 39 13.21 -4.95 9.76
C VAL A 39 12.07 -5.05 8.76
N ILE A 40 11.33 -6.15 8.86
CA ILE A 40 10.08 -6.36 8.13
C ILE A 40 8.88 -6.09 9.04
N GLY A 41 7.83 -5.55 8.47
CA GLY A 41 6.56 -5.39 9.15
C GLY A 41 5.38 -5.47 8.20
N TYR A 42 4.20 -5.41 8.79
CA TYR A 42 2.96 -5.34 8.05
C TYR A 42 1.98 -4.39 8.74
N MET A 43 1.04 -3.86 7.98
CA MET A 43 -0.09 -3.11 8.52
C MET A 43 -1.35 -3.38 7.70
N THR A 44 -2.51 -3.27 8.34
CA THR A 44 -3.78 -3.30 7.64
C THR A 44 -3.95 -2.06 6.77
N LEU A 45 -4.46 -2.27 5.56
CA LEU A 45 -4.91 -1.19 4.70
C LEU A 45 -6.20 -0.57 5.25
N PRO A 46 -6.51 0.70 4.92
CA PRO A 46 -7.75 1.30 5.39
C PRO A 46 -8.95 0.49 4.91
N ALA A 47 -9.90 0.20 5.82
CA ALA A 47 -11.11 -0.55 5.49
C ALA A 47 -12.00 0.26 4.53
N ILE A 48 -12.75 -0.45 3.69
CA ILE A 48 -13.69 0.15 2.74
C ILE A 48 -15.08 -0.32 3.08
N ASN A 49 -15.86 0.57 3.67
CA ASN A 49 -17.26 0.31 3.98
C ASN A 49 -18.19 0.85 2.88
N GLU A 50 -17.64 1.33 1.77
CA GLU A 50 -18.35 2.20 0.82
C GLU A 50 -18.47 1.61 -0.60
N GLY A 51 -18.01 0.38 -0.83
CA GLY A 51 -18.15 -0.29 -2.12
C GLY A 51 -17.04 -1.29 -2.45
N VAL A 52 -17.10 -1.85 -3.66
CA VAL A 52 -16.11 -2.79 -4.20
C VAL A 52 -14.95 -2.01 -4.82
N VAL A 53 -13.71 -2.36 -4.47
CA VAL A 53 -12.50 -1.82 -5.11
C VAL A 53 -12.35 -2.43 -6.49
N GLN A 54 -12.28 -1.58 -7.50
CA GLN A 54 -11.94 -2.00 -8.84
C GLN A 54 -10.42 -2.01 -9.04
N THR A 55 -9.75 -0.95 -8.60
CA THR A 55 -8.29 -0.80 -8.69
C THR A 55 -7.74 -0.13 -7.44
N GLN A 56 -6.60 -0.60 -6.96
CA GLN A 56 -5.80 0.04 -5.92
C GLN A 56 -4.40 0.33 -6.47
N LYS A 57 -3.82 1.45 -6.03
CA LYS A 57 -2.44 1.81 -6.28
C LYS A 57 -1.80 2.39 -5.02
N LEU A 58 -0.62 1.88 -4.71
CA LEU A 58 0.29 2.46 -3.73
C LEU A 58 1.12 3.58 -4.37
N GLY A 59 1.37 4.64 -3.60
CA GLY A 59 2.25 5.73 -4.00
C GLY A 59 2.90 6.39 -2.79
N VAL A 60 3.86 7.28 -3.01
CA VAL A 60 4.46 8.12 -1.97
C VAL A 60 4.43 9.58 -2.40
N THR A 61 4.26 10.51 -1.45
CA THR A 61 4.44 11.93 -1.75
C THR A 61 5.90 12.21 -2.08
N TYR A 62 6.13 13.17 -2.98
CA TYR A 62 7.48 13.49 -3.46
C TYR A 62 8.37 14.09 -2.37
N ASP A 63 7.84 15.03 -1.58
CA ASP A 63 8.63 15.79 -0.63
C ASP A 63 8.88 15.06 0.70
N ASP A 64 7.84 14.40 1.22
CA ASP A 64 7.83 13.83 2.57
C ASP A 64 7.89 12.28 2.58
N GLU A 65 7.96 11.64 1.40
CA GLU A 65 7.86 10.18 1.22
C GLU A 65 6.66 9.56 1.98
N ILE A 66 5.56 10.31 2.13
CA ILE A 66 4.37 9.84 2.86
C ILE A 66 3.65 8.83 1.99
N LEU A 67 3.46 7.63 2.54
CA LEU A 67 2.75 6.56 1.87
C LEU A 67 1.28 6.93 1.62
N THR A 68 0.82 6.64 0.41
CA THR A 68 -0.52 6.94 -0.08
C THR A 68 -1.15 5.73 -0.74
N ILE A 69 -2.47 5.62 -0.63
CA ILE A 69 -3.27 4.62 -1.32
C ILE A 69 -4.36 5.34 -2.09
N THR A 70 -4.33 5.16 -3.41
CA THR A 70 -5.39 5.63 -4.31
C THR A 70 -6.24 4.45 -4.73
N ARG A 71 -7.55 4.57 -4.60
CA ARG A 71 -8.51 3.52 -4.97
C ARG A 71 -9.57 4.07 -5.90
N LEU A 72 -9.85 3.33 -6.96
CA LEU A 72 -11.04 3.49 -7.78
C LEU A 72 -12.07 2.43 -7.36
N LEU A 73 -13.24 2.89 -6.92
CA LEU A 73 -14.36 2.02 -6.57
C LEU A 73 -15.22 1.74 -7.81
N ALA A 74 -15.96 0.63 -7.79
CA ALA A 74 -16.80 0.19 -8.91
C ALA A 74 -17.91 1.20 -9.30
N ASN A 75 -18.29 2.10 -8.39
CA ASN A 75 -19.24 3.18 -8.65
C ASN A 75 -18.58 4.45 -9.25
N GLY A 76 -17.29 4.39 -9.59
CA GLY A 76 -16.51 5.51 -10.13
C GLY A 76 -15.91 6.43 -9.08
N THR A 77 -16.20 6.25 -7.78
CA THR A 77 -15.61 7.07 -6.71
C THR A 77 -14.11 6.82 -6.58
N VAL A 78 -13.33 7.89 -6.46
CA VAL A 78 -11.90 7.83 -6.14
C VAL A 78 -11.69 8.20 -4.68
N THR A 79 -10.97 7.35 -3.95
CA THR A 79 -10.54 7.67 -2.57
C THR A 79 -9.02 7.71 -2.46
N ILE A 80 -8.51 8.66 -1.72
CA ILE A 80 -7.08 8.79 -1.43
C ILE A 80 -6.88 8.78 0.08
N TRP A 81 -6.07 7.84 0.55
CA TRP A 81 -5.65 7.70 1.92
C TRP A 81 -4.16 8.03 2.03
N MET A 82 -3.78 8.70 3.11
CA MET A 82 -2.39 9.01 3.42
C MET A 82 -2.05 8.46 4.79
N MET A 83 -0.85 7.89 4.92
CA MET A 83 -0.33 7.49 6.21
C MET A 83 -0.02 8.74 7.05
N SER A 84 -0.48 8.76 8.30
CA SER A 84 -0.16 9.84 9.23
C SER A 84 1.27 9.67 9.77
N LYS A 85 1.86 10.78 10.25
CA LYS A 85 3.16 10.72 10.94
C LYS A 85 3.11 9.95 12.26
N GLU A 86 1.93 9.82 12.87
CA GLU A 86 1.69 9.13 14.14
C GLU A 86 1.44 7.62 13.94
N GLY A 87 1.39 7.16 12.68
CA GLY A 87 0.94 5.82 12.33
C GLY A 87 -0.57 5.80 12.05
N GLY A 88 -0.96 4.98 11.08
CA GLY A 88 -2.36 4.81 10.67
C GLY A 88 -2.78 5.65 9.48
N TRP A 89 -3.91 5.26 8.88
CA TRP A 89 -4.41 5.81 7.63
C TRP A 89 -5.44 6.92 7.84
N VAL A 90 -5.27 8.03 7.13
CA VAL A 90 -6.21 9.16 7.13
C VAL A 90 -6.74 9.37 5.72
N ARG A 91 -8.08 9.38 5.57
CA ARG A 91 -8.72 9.70 4.28
C ARG A 91 -8.57 11.19 4.01
N LYS A 92 -7.97 11.53 2.87
CA LYS A 92 -7.77 12.92 2.45
C LYS A 92 -8.79 13.36 1.42
N TYR A 93 -9.10 12.49 0.46
CA TYR A 93 -10.02 12.82 -0.63
C TYR A 93 -11.01 11.69 -0.87
N LYS A 94 -12.22 12.11 -1.26
CA LYS A 94 -13.28 11.29 -1.84
C LYS A 94 -13.91 12.14 -2.93
N ILE A 95 -13.80 11.69 -4.17
CA ILE A 95 -14.29 12.37 -5.38
C ILE A 95 -15.27 11.43 -6.07
#